data_AF-A0A5T0ISF9-F1
#
_entry.id   AF-A0A5T0ISF9-F1
#
_cell.length_a   1.000
_cell.length_b   1.000
_cell.length_c   1.000
_cell.angle_alpha   90.00
_cell.angle_beta   90.00
_cell.angle_gamma   90.00
#
_symmetry.space_group_name_H-M   'P 1'
#
loop_
_entity.id
_entity.type
_entity.pdbx_description
1 polymer ?
#
loop_
_entity_poly.entity_id
_entity_poly.type
_entity_poly.pdbx_seq_one_letter_code
_entity_poly.pdbx_strand_id
1 'polypeptide(L)'
;MYPLFKPSDLNGDMIIKYASDNLSKLGFDNARNLPKNTILIVCIGASIGKVGLSGANGSCNQQINAIIPNSKFLPKFLFFLCSSNYFQEILKNNASQATLPIINKTEFSKLQIPLPPLKEQKQIASHLLDELSLNIKDLKQNYQAQIKNLQELKKSLLDRAFKGRL
;
A
#
# COMPACT_ATOMS: atom_id res chain seq x y z
N MET A 1 4.75 16.79 15.47
CA MET A 1 3.84 16.83 14.31
C MET A 1 3.19 15.46 14.16
N TYR A 2 1.91 15.41 13.78
CA TYR A 2 1.17 14.18 13.53
C TYR A 2 0.77 14.11 12.05
N PRO A 3 1.02 13.02 11.32
CA PRO A 3 0.68 12.92 9.90
C PRO A 3 -0.82 13.11 9.65
N LEU A 4 -1.17 13.87 8.60
CA LEU A 4 -2.51 13.95 8.04
C LEU A 4 -2.53 13.20 6.70
N PHE A 5 -2.90 11.92 6.73
CA PHE A 5 -2.86 11.05 5.57
C PHE A 5 -3.92 11.45 4.52
N LYS A 6 -3.50 11.50 3.25
CA LYS A 6 -4.32 11.80 2.07
C LYS A 6 -4.12 10.71 0.99
N PRO A 7 -5.01 10.59 -0.01
CA PRO A 7 -4.86 9.61 -1.09
C PRO A 7 -3.51 9.68 -1.84
N SER A 8 -2.90 10.87 -1.88
CA SER A 8 -1.57 11.11 -2.44
C SER A 8 -0.42 10.59 -1.59
N ASP A 9 -0.64 10.23 -0.33
CA ASP A 9 0.38 9.62 0.53
C ASP A 9 0.37 8.08 0.43
N LEU A 10 -0.70 7.49 -0.11
CA LEU A 10 -0.88 6.04 -0.32
C LEU A 10 -0.33 5.64 -1.70
N ASN A 11 0.98 5.78 -1.90
CA ASN A 11 1.64 5.60 -3.21
C ASN A 11 2.44 4.29 -3.36
N GLY A 12 2.00 3.21 -2.71
CA GLY A 12 2.54 1.87 -2.91
C GLY A 12 3.39 1.31 -1.76
N ASP A 13 3.79 2.16 -0.81
CA ASP A 13 4.37 1.67 0.43
C ASP A 13 3.32 0.99 1.29
N MET A 14 3.64 -0.21 1.78
CA MET A 14 2.78 -0.91 2.74
C MET A 14 2.61 -0.09 4.02
N ILE A 15 3.71 0.40 4.61
CA ILE A 15 3.72 1.09 5.90
C ILE A 15 4.01 2.58 5.69
N ILE A 16 3.02 3.41 6.00
CA ILE A 16 3.08 4.86 5.78
C ILE A 16 3.41 5.56 7.10
N LYS A 17 4.66 6.00 7.24
CA LYS A 17 5.14 6.66 8.47
C LYS A 17 4.97 8.18 8.45
N TYR A 18 4.97 8.77 7.26
CA TYR A 18 4.96 10.21 7.04
C TYR A 18 3.85 10.56 6.06
N ALA A 19 3.36 11.80 6.13
CA ALA A 19 2.44 12.36 5.16
C ALA A 19 2.97 13.71 4.69
N SER A 20 2.54 14.11 3.49
CA SER A 20 2.84 15.42 2.91
C SER A 20 2.45 16.57 3.84
N ASP A 21 1.32 16.43 4.53
CA ASP A 21 0.84 17.38 5.52
C ASP A 21 0.80 16.80 6.93
N ASN A 22 0.91 17.69 7.92
CA ASN A 22 0.94 17.32 9.31
C ASN A 22 0.07 18.26 10.16
N LEU A 23 -0.49 17.72 11.22
CA LEU A 23 -1.18 18.47 12.26
C LEU A 23 -0.20 18.86 13.37
N SER A 24 -0.45 20.05 13.95
CA SER A 24 0.09 20.41 15.25
C SER A 24 -0.49 19.49 16.34
N LYS A 25 0.06 19.56 17.56
CA LYS A 25 -0.50 18.80 18.70
C LYS A 25 -1.97 19.17 18.95
N LEU A 26 -2.26 20.46 18.99
CA LEU A 26 -3.63 20.98 19.12
C LEU A 26 -4.53 20.53 17.97
N GLY A 27 -4.02 20.55 16.73
CA GLY A 27 -4.77 20.09 15.56
C GLY A 27 -5.09 18.59 15.61
N PHE A 28 -4.14 17.78 16.07
CA PHE A 28 -4.33 16.34 16.26
C PHE A 28 -5.36 16.07 17.35
N ASP A 29 -5.25 16.72 18.51
CA ASP A 29 -6.16 16.49 19.65
C ASP A 29 -7.62 16.85 19.35
N ASN A 30 -7.87 17.74 18.37
CA ASN A 30 -9.21 18.09 17.87
C ASN A 30 -9.64 17.31 16.63
N ALA A 31 -8.77 16.48 16.05
CA ALA A 31 -9.07 15.69 14.86
C ALA A 31 -9.48 14.25 15.23
N ARG A 32 -9.85 13.47 14.21
CA ARG A 32 -10.04 12.03 14.36
C ARG A 32 -8.69 11.35 14.62
N ASN A 33 -8.47 10.91 15.85
CA ASN A 33 -7.25 10.21 16.22
C ASN A 33 -7.23 8.77 15.70
N LEU A 34 -6.25 8.48 14.85
CA LEU A 34 -5.97 7.15 14.34
C LEU A 34 -4.66 6.65 14.98
N PRO A 35 -4.69 5.54 15.74
CA PRO A 35 -3.48 4.96 16.27
C PRO A 35 -2.62 4.36 15.14
N LYS A 36 -1.34 4.14 15.44
CA LYS A 36 -0.46 3.29 14.62
C LYS A 36 -1.11 1.92 14.40
N ASN A 37 -0.79 1.31 13.25
CA ASN A 37 -1.32 0.04 12.77
C ASN A 37 -2.80 0.10 12.34
N THR A 38 -3.31 1.30 12.01
CA THR A 38 -4.62 1.50 11.40
C THR A 38 -4.51 1.25 9.89
N ILE A 39 -5.49 0.56 9.31
CA ILE A 39 -5.61 0.42 7.85
C ILE A 39 -6.33 1.63 7.30
N LEU A 40 -5.74 2.27 6.31
CA LEU A 40 -6.26 3.43 5.59
C LEU A 40 -6.68 2.98 4.20
N ILE A 41 -7.92 3.24 3.80
CA ILE A 41 -8.45 2.87 2.49
C ILE A 41 -9.09 4.09 1.85
N VAL A 42 -8.66 4.43 0.65
CA VAL A 42 -9.30 5.49 -0.14
C VAL A 42 -10.65 4.99 -0.65
N CYS A 43 -11.71 5.72 -0.34
CA CYS A 43 -13.10 5.35 -0.63
C CYS A 43 -13.80 6.32 -1.58
N ILE A 44 -13.12 7.35 -2.06
CA ILE A 44 -13.70 8.44 -2.87
C ILE A 44 -12.77 8.80 -4.04
N GLY A 45 -13.32 8.80 -5.25
CA GLY A 45 -12.67 9.32 -6.46
C GLY A 45 -11.83 8.30 -7.22
N ALA A 46 -11.07 8.77 -8.22
CA ALA A 46 -10.34 7.93 -9.16
C ALA A 46 -9.30 6.98 -8.53
N SER A 47 -8.90 7.23 -7.28
CA SER A 47 -7.93 6.41 -6.54
C SER A 47 -8.58 5.50 -5.49
N ILE A 48 -9.89 5.28 -5.58
CA ILE A 48 -10.62 4.32 -4.73
C ILE A 48 -9.91 2.97 -4.70
N GLY A 49 -9.80 2.39 -3.50
CA GLY A 49 -9.15 1.10 -3.28
C GLY A 49 -7.68 1.16 -2.91
N LYS A 50 -7.00 2.32 -3.01
CA LYS A 50 -5.65 2.47 -2.44
C LYS A 50 -5.66 2.14 -0.95
N VAL A 51 -4.71 1.31 -0.51
CA VAL A 51 -4.58 0.83 0.88
C VAL A 51 -3.22 1.22 1.46
N GLY A 52 -3.19 1.59 2.74
CA GLY A 52 -1.97 1.82 3.50
C GLY A 52 -2.10 1.38 4.96
N LEU A 53 -1.02 0.89 5.56
CA LEU A 53 -0.92 0.61 6.99
C LEU A 53 -0.24 1.79 7.70
N SER A 54 -0.89 2.42 8.67
CA SER A 54 -0.31 3.57 9.38
C SER A 54 0.89 3.13 10.22
N GLY A 55 2.04 3.75 9.97
CA GLY A 55 3.29 3.54 10.71
C GLY A 55 3.42 4.42 11.97
N ALA A 56 2.53 5.40 12.13
CA ALA A 56 2.50 6.37 13.22
C ALA A 56 1.06 6.72 13.60
N ASN A 57 0.87 7.34 14.76
CA ASN A 57 -0.40 7.95 15.14
C ASN A 57 -0.63 9.20 14.28
N GLY A 58 -1.84 9.39 13.76
CA GLY A 58 -2.17 10.50 12.88
C GLY A 58 -3.67 10.66 12.65
N SER A 59 -4.04 11.40 11.62
CA SER A 59 -5.42 11.55 11.16
C SER A 59 -5.46 11.35 9.65
N CYS A 60 -6.64 11.28 9.05
CA CYS A 60 -6.80 11.18 7.61
C CYS A 60 -7.79 12.21 7.08
N ASN A 61 -7.69 12.51 5.78
CA ASN A 61 -8.70 13.33 5.11
C ASN A 61 -10.04 12.58 4.93
N GLN A 62 -11.05 13.29 4.43
CA GLN A 62 -12.41 12.78 4.30
C GLN A 62 -12.58 11.69 3.22
N GLN A 63 -11.59 11.53 2.33
CA GLN A 63 -11.62 10.51 1.28
C GLN A 63 -11.19 9.14 1.77
N ILE A 64 -10.68 9.04 3.01
CA ILE A 64 -10.13 7.81 3.57
C ILE A 64 -11.05 7.29 4.67
N ASN A 65 -11.45 6.02 4.54
CA ASN A 65 -11.97 5.24 5.66
C ASN A 65 -10.82 4.54 6.38
N ALA A 66 -10.92 4.48 7.70
CA ALA A 66 -9.90 3.93 8.58
C ALA A 66 -10.46 2.73 9.37
N ILE A 67 -9.79 1.58 9.29
CA ILE A 67 -10.06 0.39 10.09
C ILE A 67 -9.01 0.30 11.19
N ILE A 68 -9.44 0.43 12.43
CA ILE A 68 -8.59 0.22 13.61
C ILE A 68 -8.73 -1.26 14.00
N PRO A 69 -7.68 -2.10 13.83
CA PRO A 69 -7.77 -3.52 14.13
C PRO A 69 -7.99 -3.74 15.63
N ASN A 70 -8.90 -4.65 15.97
CA ASN A 70 -9.01 -5.16 17.34
C ASN A 70 -8.05 -6.35 17.54
N SER A 71 -8.04 -6.94 18.75
CA SER A 71 -7.15 -8.04 19.10
C SER A 71 -7.32 -9.33 18.29
N LYS A 72 -8.42 -9.47 17.53
CA LYS A 72 -8.69 -10.63 16.67
C LYS A 72 -8.02 -10.54 15.30
N PHE A 73 -7.50 -9.37 14.92
CA PHE A 73 -6.90 -9.14 13.62
C PHE A 73 -5.44 -8.72 13.72
N LEU A 74 -4.58 -9.39 12.94
CA LEU A 74 -3.22 -8.94 12.71
C LEU A 74 -3.24 -7.79 11.68
N PRO A 75 -2.68 -6.60 11.98
CA PRO A 75 -2.73 -5.46 11.07
C PRO A 75 -2.13 -5.74 9.68
N LYS A 76 -1.02 -6.49 9.63
CA LYS A 76 -0.39 -6.88 8.35
C LYS A 76 -1.29 -7.80 7.52
N PHE A 77 -1.99 -8.73 8.16
CA PHE A 77 -2.96 -9.58 7.47
C PHE A 77 -4.11 -8.74 6.90
N LEU A 78 -4.68 -7.84 7.69
CA LEU A 78 -5.73 -6.93 7.20
C LEU A 78 -5.25 -6.07 6.03
N PHE A 79 -4.01 -5.57 6.06
CA PHE A 79 -3.45 -4.84 4.92
C PHE A 79 -3.47 -5.70 3.63
N PHE A 80 -2.97 -6.94 3.69
CA PHE A 80 -2.98 -7.83 2.53
C PHE A 80 -4.40 -8.19 2.09
N LEU A 81 -5.29 -8.47 3.04
CA LEU A 81 -6.69 -8.76 2.76
C LEU A 81 -7.36 -7.59 2.03
N CYS A 82 -7.22 -6.37 2.53
CA CYS A 82 -7.77 -5.18 1.90
C CYS A 82 -7.10 -4.84 0.55
N SER A 83 -5.85 -5.26 0.36
CA SER A 83 -5.13 -5.08 -0.91
C SER A 83 -5.43 -6.19 -1.93
N SER A 84 -6.08 -7.28 -1.52
CA SER A 84 -6.39 -8.41 -2.40
C SER A 84 -7.46 -8.08 -3.42
N ASN A 85 -7.43 -8.75 -4.58
CA ASN A 85 -8.46 -8.62 -5.61
C ASN A 85 -9.87 -8.87 -5.06
N TYR A 86 -10.02 -9.86 -4.17
CA TYR A 86 -11.27 -10.16 -3.49
C TYR A 86 -11.89 -8.93 -2.81
N PHE A 87 -11.13 -8.25 -1.96
CA PHE A 87 -11.63 -7.07 -1.27
C PHE A 87 -11.83 -5.89 -2.23
N GLN A 88 -10.93 -5.71 -3.20
CA GLN A 88 -11.01 -4.63 -4.17
C GLN A 88 -12.26 -4.73 -5.06
N GLU A 89 -12.65 -5.94 -5.46
CA GLU A 89 -13.90 -6.17 -6.19
C GLU A 89 -15.12 -5.87 -5.33
N ILE A 90 -15.16 -6.35 -4.09
CA ILE A 90 -16.22 -6.03 -3.14
C ILE A 90 -16.36 -4.52 -2.97
N LEU A 91 -15.25 -3.82 -2.76
CA LEU A 91 -15.22 -2.36 -2.58
C LEU A 91 -15.81 -1.64 -3.81
N LYS A 92 -15.38 -2.02 -5.01
CA LYS A 92 -15.82 -1.39 -6.27
C LYS A 92 -17.28 -1.68 -6.59
N ASN A 93 -17.76 -2.90 -6.33
CA ASN A 93 -19.15 -3.29 -6.56
C ASN A 93 -20.13 -2.59 -5.61
N ASN A 94 -19.66 -2.18 -4.44
CA ASN A 94 -20.45 -1.42 -3.46
C ASN A 94 -20.24 0.10 -3.56
N ALA A 95 -19.40 0.57 -4.48
CA ALA A 95 -19.25 2.00 -4.72
C ALA A 95 -20.38 2.50 -5.62
N SER A 96 -20.93 3.68 -5.31
CA SER A 96 -21.90 4.32 -6.20
C SER A 96 -21.26 4.63 -7.55
N GLN A 97 -21.93 4.26 -8.64
CA GLN A 97 -21.45 4.43 -10.02
C GLN A 97 -21.80 5.81 -10.61
N ALA A 98 -21.81 6.85 -9.77
CA ALA A 98 -21.93 8.23 -10.24
C ALA A 98 -20.65 8.67 -10.98
N THR A 99 -20.53 9.95 -11.35
CA THR A 99 -19.36 10.51 -12.05
C THR A 99 -18.02 10.24 -11.33
N LEU A 100 -18.04 10.10 -10.00
CA LEU A 100 -16.90 9.63 -9.21
C LEU A 100 -17.34 8.46 -8.32
N PRO A 101 -16.57 7.36 -8.26
CA PRO A 101 -16.90 6.22 -7.41
C PRO A 101 -16.74 6.60 -5.95
N ILE A 102 -17.78 6.31 -5.14
CA ILE A 102 -17.81 6.60 -3.72
C ILE A 102 -18.41 5.43 -2.95
N ILE A 103 -17.73 5.00 -1.89
CA ILE A 103 -18.34 4.17 -0.85
C ILE A 103 -18.34 4.94 0.47
N ASN A 104 -19.54 5.23 0.98
CA ASN A 104 -19.67 5.94 2.25
C ASN A 104 -19.31 5.02 3.43
N LYS A 105 -19.10 5.61 4.61
CA LYS A 105 -18.73 4.86 5.82
C LYS A 105 -19.77 3.79 6.22
N THR A 106 -21.06 4.07 6.00
CA THR A 106 -22.15 3.15 6.36
C THR A 106 -22.11 1.88 5.53
N GLU A 107 -22.02 1.99 4.20
CA GLU A 107 -21.90 0.83 3.31
C GLU A 107 -20.56 0.12 3.50
N PHE A 108 -19.47 0.88 3.66
CA PHE A 108 -18.15 0.32 3.94
C PHE A 108 -18.14 -0.54 5.21
N SER A 109 -18.89 -0.15 6.25
CA SER A 109 -18.94 -0.89 7.53
C SER A 109 -19.77 -2.18 7.45
N LYS A 110 -20.56 -2.39 6.38
CA LYS A 110 -21.34 -3.61 6.15
C LYS A 110 -20.54 -4.70 5.44
N LEU A 111 -19.40 -4.34 4.82
CA LEU A 111 -18.57 -5.26 4.07
C LEU A 111 -18.08 -6.40 4.98
N GLN A 112 -18.35 -7.64 4.55
CA GLN A 112 -17.88 -8.83 5.24
C GLN A 112 -16.47 -9.18 4.79
N ILE A 113 -15.64 -9.57 5.75
CA ILE A 113 -14.26 -9.99 5.51
C ILE A 113 -13.96 -11.29 6.25
N PRO A 114 -13.09 -12.17 5.72
CA PRO A 114 -12.69 -13.39 6.40
C PRO A 114 -11.92 -13.08 7.71
N LEU A 115 -12.20 -13.89 8.74
CA LEU A 115 -11.53 -13.86 10.03
C LEU A 115 -11.00 -15.26 10.39
N PRO A 116 -9.88 -15.69 9.78
CA PRO A 116 -9.23 -16.94 10.19
C PRO A 116 -8.57 -16.78 11.58
N PRO A 117 -8.20 -17.88 12.26
CA PRO A 117 -7.48 -17.82 13.52
C PRO A 117 -6.16 -17.02 13.43
N LEU A 118 -5.76 -16.36 14.52
CA LEU A 118 -4.55 -15.52 14.56
C LEU A 118 -3.28 -16.24 14.11
N LYS A 119 -3.17 -17.56 14.36
CA LYS A 119 -2.03 -18.36 13.90
C LYS A 119 -1.96 -18.39 12.37
N GLU A 120 -3.10 -18.62 11.72
CA GLU A 120 -3.21 -18.67 10.27
C GLU A 120 -2.98 -17.27 9.66
N GLN A 121 -3.54 -16.21 10.26
CA GLN A 121 -3.26 -14.83 9.84
C GLN A 121 -1.76 -14.51 9.83
N LYS A 122 -1.02 -14.97 10.85
CA LYS A 122 0.44 -14.80 10.93
C LYS A 122 1.16 -15.59 9.84
N GLN A 123 0.73 -16.83 9.58
CA GLN A 123 1.31 -17.67 8.52
C GLN A 123 1.12 -17.04 7.14
N ILE A 124 -0.10 -16.62 6.83
CA ILE A 124 -0.43 -15.94 5.57
C ILE A 124 0.42 -14.68 5.41
N ALA A 125 0.43 -13.81 6.42
CA ALA A 125 1.17 -12.55 6.36
C ALA A 125 2.69 -12.75 6.24
N SER A 126 3.25 -13.77 6.89
CA SER A 126 4.67 -14.12 6.74
C SER A 126 4.97 -14.60 5.33
N HIS A 127 4.18 -15.56 4.83
CA HIS A 127 4.38 -16.15 3.51
C HIS A 127 4.36 -15.09 2.41
N LEU A 128 3.38 -14.18 2.43
CA LEU A 128 3.30 -13.08 1.46
C LEU A 128 4.49 -12.12 1.54
N LEU A 129 4.99 -11.83 2.75
CA LEU A 129 6.18 -10.99 2.90
C LEU A 129 7.45 -11.67 2.40
N ASP A 130 7.58 -12.97 2.65
CA ASP A 130 8.71 -13.76 2.20
C ASP A 130 8.73 -13.86 0.67
N GLU A 131 7.58 -14.13 0.05
CA GLU A 131 7.41 -14.15 -1.41
C GLU A 131 7.75 -12.80 -2.05
N LEU A 132 7.22 -11.69 -1.51
CA LEU A 132 7.55 -10.35 -1.98
C LEU A 132 9.06 -10.06 -1.87
N SER A 133 9.68 -10.48 -0.78
CA SER A 133 11.12 -10.28 -0.55
C SER A 133 11.97 -11.06 -1.54
N LEU A 134 11.58 -12.30 -1.87
CA LEU A 134 12.23 -13.12 -2.89
C LEU A 134 12.09 -12.48 -4.28
N ASN A 135 10.87 -12.08 -4.66
CA ASN A 135 10.62 -11.43 -5.94
C ASN A 135 11.44 -10.14 -6.11
N ILE A 136 11.54 -9.31 -5.07
CA ILE A 136 12.37 -8.10 -5.09
C ILE A 136 13.85 -8.44 -5.26
N LYS A 137 14.34 -9.49 -4.59
CA LYS A 137 15.73 -9.93 -4.70
C LYS A 137 16.04 -10.38 -6.13
N ASP A 138 15.19 -11.22 -6.71
CA ASP A 138 15.37 -11.75 -8.06
C ASP A 138 15.30 -10.63 -9.10
N LEU A 139 14.35 -9.70 -8.95
CA LEU A 139 14.24 -8.52 -9.81
C LEU A 139 15.51 -7.67 -9.77
N LYS A 140 16.06 -7.42 -8.58
CA LYS A 140 17.33 -6.68 -8.43
C LYS A 140 18.49 -7.39 -9.11
N GLN A 141 18.60 -8.71 -8.94
CA GLN A 141 19.66 -9.50 -9.57
C GLN A 141 19.57 -9.45 -11.10
N ASN A 142 18.36 -9.58 -11.65
CA ASN A 142 18.11 -9.47 -13.09
C ASN A 142 18.53 -8.11 -13.65
N TYR A 143 18.16 -7.01 -12.97
CA TYR A 143 18.57 -5.67 -13.41
C TYR A 143 20.09 -5.47 -13.35
N GLN A 144 20.74 -5.96 -12.30
CA GLN A 144 22.20 -5.88 -12.18
C GLN A 144 22.91 -6.64 -13.32
N ALA A 145 22.43 -7.84 -13.65
CA ALA A 145 22.95 -8.62 -14.77
C ALA A 145 22.74 -7.89 -16.12
N GLN A 146 21.57 -7.30 -16.35
CA GLN A 146 21.30 -6.53 -17.57
C GLN A 146 22.20 -5.30 -17.71
N ILE A 147 22.41 -4.54 -16.62
CA ILE A 147 23.31 -3.38 -16.62
C ILE A 147 24.74 -3.82 -16.98
N LYS A 148 25.21 -4.93 -16.40
CA LYS A 148 26.53 -5.48 -16.71
C LYS A 148 26.65 -5.87 -18.19
N ASN A 149 25.66 -6.60 -18.71
CA ASN A 149 25.64 -7.03 -20.12
C ASN A 149 25.65 -5.83 -21.08
N LEU A 150 24.90 -4.76 -20.77
CA LEU A 150 24.90 -3.53 -21.56
C LEU A 150 26.26 -2.82 -21.54
N GLN A 151 26.96 -2.82 -20.41
CA GLN A 151 28.31 -2.26 -20.30
C GLN A 151 29.32 -3.07 -21.13
N GLU A 152 29.27 -4.40 -21.06
CA GLU A 152 30.13 -5.29 -21.84
C GLU A 152 29.85 -5.17 -23.34
N LEU A 153 28.57 -5.13 -23.73
CA LEU A 153 28.16 -4.90 -25.12
C LEU A 153 28.67 -3.55 -25.64
N LYS A 154 28.49 -2.47 -24.86
CA LYS A 154 29.01 -1.14 -25.22
C LYS A 154 30.52 -1.17 -25.43
N LYS A 155 31.27 -1.81 -24.52
CA LYS A 155 32.72 -1.94 -24.63
C LYS A 155 33.13 -2.72 -25.88
N SER A 156 32.45 -3.82 -26.17
CA SER A 156 32.69 -4.65 -27.37
C SER A 156 32.40 -3.89 -28.67
N LEU A 157 31.30 -3.13 -28.72
CA LEU A 157 30.96 -2.31 -29.89
C LEU A 157 31.99 -1.20 -30.13
N LEU A 158 32.42 -0.49 -29.08
CA LEU A 158 33.47 0.52 -29.20
C LEU A 158 34.79 -0.08 -29.67
N ASP A 159 35.20 -1.23 -29.11
CA ASP A 159 36.41 -1.94 -29.53
C ASP A 159 36.35 -2.35 -31.01
N ARG A 160 35.21 -2.84 -31.49
CA ARG A 160 34.99 -3.15 -32.91
C ARG A 160 35.03 -1.89 -33.78
N ALA A 161 34.47 -0.78 -33.30
CA ALA A 161 34.40 0.50 -34.02
C ALA A 161 35.80 1.04 -34.30
N PHE A 162 36.61 1.13 -33.25
CA PHE A 162 37.97 1.66 -33.34
C PHE A 162 38.95 0.73 -34.06
N LYS A 163 38.60 -0.55 -34.24
CA LYS A 163 39.35 -1.52 -35.06
C LYS A 163 38.87 -1.60 -36.51
N GLY A 164 37.85 -0.82 -36.91
CA GLY A 164 37.29 -0.85 -38.26
C GLY A 164 36.56 -2.15 -38.62
N ARG A 165 36.04 -2.88 -37.62
CA ARG A 165 35.37 -4.19 -37.76
C ARG A 165 33.86 -4.09 -37.52
N LEU A 166 33.28 -2.92 -37.80
CA LEU A 166 31.89 -2.58 -37.54
C LEU A 166 31.08 -2.56 -38.84
#